data_AF-F7BI22-F1
#
_entry.id   AF-F7BI22-F1
#
_cell.length_a   1.000
_cell.length_b   1.000
_cell.length_c   1.000
_cell.angle_alpha   90.00
_cell.angle_beta   90.00
_cell.angle_gamma   90.00
#
_symmetry.space_group_name_H-M   'P 1'
#
loop_
_entity.id
_entity.type
_entity.pdbx_description
1 polymer ?
#
loop_
_entity_poly.entity_id
_entity_poly.type
_entity_poly.pdbx_seq_one_letter_code
_entity_poly.pdbx_strand_id
1 'polypeptide(L)' 'LEKFRETFKEGREPDYSEYEEFKLTEENIGYQMLMKMGWKEGEGLGSESQGIKNPVNK' A
#
# COMPACT_ATOMS: atom_id res chain seq x y z
N LEU A 1 2.54 15.68 3.48
CA LEU A 1 1.08 15.85 3.28
C LEU A 1 0.74 16.90 2.21
N GLU A 2 1.34 18.08 2.25
CA GLU A 2 1.08 19.20 1.32
C GLU A 2 1.48 18.86 -0.12
N LYS A 3 2.70 18.33 -0.29
CA LYS A 3 3.25 17.88 -1.57
C LYS A 3 2.37 16.86 -2.32
N PHE A 4 1.72 15.95 -1.58
CA PHE A 4 0.80 14.93 -2.12
C PHE A 4 -0.52 15.55 -2.56
N ARG A 5 -1.09 16.46 -1.76
CA ARG A 5 -2.30 17.22 -2.13
C ARG A 5 -2.08 18.11 -3.36
N GLU A 6 -0.86 18.63 -3.54
CA GLU A 6 -0.48 19.33 -4.77
C GLU A 6 -0.38 18.40 -5.97
N THR A 7 0.16 17.18 -5.83
CA THR A 7 0.26 16.19 -6.93
C THR A 7 -1.11 15.87 -7.53
N PHE A 8 -2.14 15.64 -6.68
CA PHE A 8 -3.51 15.43 -7.14
C PHE A 8 -4.18 16.68 -7.72
N LYS A 9 -3.78 17.88 -7.28
CA LYS A 9 -4.26 19.16 -7.84
C LYS A 9 -3.61 19.51 -9.17
N GLU A 10 -2.35 19.11 -9.37
CA GLU A 10 -1.57 19.36 -10.59
C GLU A 10 -1.67 18.22 -11.63
N GLY A 11 -2.43 17.16 -11.34
CA GLY A 11 -2.58 16.00 -12.24
C GLY A 11 -1.30 15.19 -12.44
N ARG A 12 -0.35 15.30 -11.51
CA ARG A 12 0.89 14.52 -11.51
C ARG A 12 0.64 13.20 -10.78
N GLU A 13 1.33 12.14 -11.19
CA GLU A 13 1.24 10.86 -10.49
C GLU A 13 1.93 10.96 -9.11
N PRO A 14 1.35 10.35 -8.06
CA PRO A 14 2.00 10.29 -6.76
C PRO A 14 3.35 9.55 -6.85
N ASP A 15 4.33 10.04 -6.10
CA ASP A 15 5.62 9.36 -5.97
C ASP A 15 5.48 8.13 -5.06
N TYR A 16 5.67 6.95 -5.62
CA TYR A 16 5.59 5.65 -4.92
C TYR A 16 6.97 5.03 -4.65
N SER A 17 8.07 5.76 -4.88
CA SER A 17 9.44 5.23 -4.74
C SER A 17 9.71 4.56 -3.39
N GLU A 18 9.21 5.15 -2.31
CA GLU A 18 9.36 4.60 -0.95
C GLU A 18 8.57 3.28 -0.75
N TYR A 19 7.40 3.15 -1.38
CA TYR A 19 6.64 1.89 -1.35
C TYR A 19 7.34 0.79 -2.15
N GLU A 20 7.89 1.13 -3.31
CA GLU A 20 8.64 0.19 -4.16
C GLU A 20 9.91 -0.32 -3.44
N GLU A 21 10.62 0.56 -2.74
CA GLU A 21 11.86 0.21 -2.03
C GLU A 21 11.62 -0.70 -0.81
N PHE A 22 10.51 -0.49 -0.09
CA PHE A 22 10.20 -1.22 1.15
C PHE A 22 8.98 -2.14 1.04
N LYS A 23 8.64 -2.57 -0.17
CA LYS A 23 7.51 -3.46 -0.43
C LYS A 23 7.67 -4.75 0.36
N LEU A 24 6.58 -5.24 0.96
CA LEU A 24 6.56 -6.56 1.59
C LEU A 24 6.81 -7.63 0.53
N THR A 25 7.89 -8.39 0.70
CA THR A 25 8.26 -9.50 -0.18
C THR A 25 7.76 -10.83 0.37
N GLU A 26 7.74 -11.87 -0.48
CA GLU A 26 7.35 -13.23 -0.10
C GLU A 26 8.24 -13.87 0.98
N GLU A 27 9.46 -13.34 1.17
CA GLU A 27 10.39 -13.75 2.21
C GLU A 27 9.95 -13.25 3.60
N ASN A 28 9.08 -12.25 3.67
CA ASN A 28 8.61 -11.69 4.91
C ASN A 28 7.57 -12.60 5.59
N ILE A 29 7.80 -12.95 6.86
CA ILE A 29 6.90 -13.82 7.63
C ILE A 29 5.48 -13.24 7.72
N GLY A 30 5.35 -11.93 7.91
CA GLY A 30 4.05 -11.24 7.96
C GLY A 30 3.31 -11.31 6.62
N TYR A 31 4.03 -11.17 5.50
CA TYR A 31 3.45 -11.36 4.16
C TYR A 31 2.88 -12.78 3.99
N GLN A 32 3.64 -13.81 4.37
CA GLN A 32 3.19 -15.20 4.29
C GLN A 32 1.97 -15.47 5.19
N MET A 33 1.92 -14.86 6.38
CA MET A 33 0.78 -14.95 7.28
C MET A 33 -0.49 -14.35 6.65
N LEU A 34 -0.38 -13.15 6.07
CA LEU A 34 -1.49 -12.48 5.39
C LEU A 34 -2.06 -13.37 4.27
N MET A 35 -1.19 -13.89 3.40
CA MET A 35 -1.59 -14.81 2.32
C MET A 35 -2.33 -16.05 2.84
N LYS A 36 -1.82 -16.67 3.92
CA LYS A 36 -2.47 -17.83 4.55
C LYS A 36 -3.83 -17.51 5.16
N MET A 37 -4.06 -16.26 5.58
CA MET A 37 -5.35 -15.78 6.08
C MET A 37 -6.30 -15.32 4.97
N GLY A 38 -5.91 -15.50 3.70
CA GLY A 38 -6.75 -15.22 2.53
C GLY A 38 -6.61 -13.81 1.98
N TRP A 39 -5.70 -12.99 2.51
CA TRP A 39 -5.33 -11.74 1.87
C TRP A 39 -4.55 -12.01 0.57
N LYS A 40 -4.64 -11.09 -0.40
CA LYS A 40 -3.91 -11.17 -1.68
C LYS A 40 -3.11 -9.90 -1.90
N GLU A 41 -1.95 -10.05 -2.51
CA GLU A 41 -1.08 -8.93 -2.83
C GLU A 41 -1.82 -7.85 -3.64
N GLY A 42 -1.72 -6.59 -3.19
CA GLY A 42 -2.36 -5.44 -3.84
C GLY A 42 -3.85 -5.23 -3.50
N GLU A 43 -4.44 -6.10 -2.67
CA GLU A 43 -5.80 -5.90 -2.13
C GLU A 43 -5.79 -5.16 -0.80
N GLY A 44 -6.89 -4.45 -0.51
CA GLY A 44 -7.12 -3.87 0.81
C GLY A 44 -7.51 -4.94 1.82
N LEU A 45 -7.40 -4.63 3.12
CA LEU A 45 -7.85 -5.50 4.20
C LEU A 45 -9.36 -5.34 4.47
N GLY A 46 -9.96 -6.34 5.13
CA GLY A 46 -11.38 -6.35 5.49
C GLY A 46 -12.21 -7.30 4.62
N SER A 47 -13.47 -7.52 4.99
CA SER A 47 -14.36 -8.49 4.36
C SER A 47 -14.64 -8.22 2.88
N GLU A 48 -14.53 -6.96 2.46
CA GLU A 48 -14.78 -6.50 1.09
C GLU A 48 -13.54 -5.81 0.51
N SER A 49 -12.35 -6.09 1.07
CA SER A 49 -11.08 -5.43 0.70
C SER A 49 -11.14 -3.90 0.77
N GLN A 50 -11.98 -3.36 1.65
CA GLN A 50 -12.32 -1.94 1.78
C GLN A 50 -11.25 -1.11 2.51
N GLY A 51 -10.32 -1.77 3.18
CA GLY A 51 -9.21 -1.13 3.88
C GLY A 51 -8.24 -0.45 2.91
N ILE A 52 -7.45 0.49 3.45
CA ILE A 52 -6.44 1.21 2.68
C ILE A 52 -5.36 0.24 2.18
N LYS A 53 -5.00 0.36 0.90
CA LYS A 53 -3.94 -0.44 0.26
C LYS A 53 -2.55 0.13 0.55
N ASN A 54 -2.47 1.45 0.54
CA ASN A 54 -1.24 2.18 0.75
C ASN A 54 -1.15 2.61 2.22
N PRO A 55 0.05 2.59 2.81
CA PRO A 55 0.26 3.06 4.17
C PRO A 55 -0.13 4.53 4.30
N VAL A 56 -0.54 4.92 5.50
CA VAL A 56 -0.66 6.34 5.86
C VAL A 56 0.73 6.89 6.12
N ASN A 57 1.08 8.00 5.47
CA ASN A 57 2.33 8.68 5.76
C ASN A 57 2.28 9.33 7.16
N LYS A 58 3.43 9.32 7.86
CA LYS A 58 3.64 10.12 9.07
C LYS A 58 3.79 11.60 8.74
#